data_AF-D4DQQ8-F1
#
_entry.id   AF-D4DQQ8-F1
#
_cell.length_a   1.000
_cell.length_b   1.000
_cell.length_c   1.000
_cell.angle_alpha   90.00
_cell.angle_beta   90.00
_cell.angle_gamma   90.00
#
_symmetry.space_group_name_H-M   'P 1'
#
loop_
_entity.id
_entity.type
_entity.pdbx_description
1 polymer ?
#
loop_
_entity_poly.entity_id
_entity_poly.type
_entity_poly.pdbx_seq_one_letter_code
_entity_poly.pdbx_strand_id
1 'polypeptide(L)'
;MKHPHPNDPPPLFAWLSEHGRSALPALAALSLDEKVRVQNFAALKTVFEQQNARLLPAQMDFGLTELLDYAMFEPHGCPHAYTAAVLLNLQYGIEHKRPSMDLVLCRDAYTARIRATLPQDMQTALDGAFALAAEHGIL
;
A
#
# COMPACT_ATOMS: atom_id res chain seq x y z
N MET A 1 -0.03 7.68 -27.90
CA MET A 1 0.00 7.33 -26.48
C MET A 1 0.14 8.64 -25.71
N LYS A 2 -0.78 8.96 -24.79
CA LYS A 2 -0.68 10.20 -23.99
C LYS A 2 0.46 10.02 -22.98
N HIS A 3 1.41 10.95 -22.94
CA HIS A 3 2.40 11.01 -21.87
C HIS A 3 1.70 11.44 -20.58
N PRO A 4 1.89 10.73 -19.45
CA PRO A 4 1.34 11.13 -18.17
C PRO A 4 1.92 12.48 -17.74
N HIS A 5 1.09 13.32 -17.15
CA HIS A 5 1.45 14.62 -16.61
C HIS A 5 2.43 14.43 -15.45
N PRO A 6 3.38 15.35 -15.20
CA PRO A 6 4.29 15.27 -14.04
C PRO A 6 3.60 15.32 -12.66
N ASN A 7 2.29 15.54 -12.62
CA ASN A 7 1.46 15.46 -11.41
C ASN A 7 0.52 14.25 -11.43
N ASP A 8 0.52 13.45 -12.51
CA ASP A 8 -0.22 12.19 -12.53
C ASP A 8 0.52 11.26 -11.59
N PRO A 9 -0.16 10.70 -10.58
CA PRO A 9 0.47 9.77 -9.68
C PRO A 9 1.01 8.58 -10.50
N PRO A 10 2.22 8.08 -10.20
CA PRO A 10 2.83 7.01 -10.99
C PRO A 10 1.91 5.77 -11.09
N PRO A 11 2.14 4.88 -12.08
CA PRO A 11 1.26 3.74 -12.39
C PRO A 11 0.89 2.85 -11.19
N LEU A 12 1.79 2.81 -10.20
CA LEU A 12 1.66 2.32 -8.83
C LEU A 12 0.29 2.59 -8.16
N PHE A 13 -0.31 3.74 -8.48
CA PHE A 13 -1.53 4.27 -7.87
C PHE A 13 -2.81 3.87 -8.59
N ALA A 14 -2.75 3.49 -9.87
CA ALA A 14 -3.96 3.17 -10.63
C ALA A 14 -4.71 2.01 -9.97
N TRP A 15 -3.99 0.99 -9.50
CA TRP A 15 -4.59 -0.13 -8.78
C TRP A 15 -5.22 0.34 -7.46
N LEU A 16 -4.56 1.19 -6.68
CA LEU A 16 -5.13 1.72 -5.43
C LEU A 16 -6.38 2.59 -5.67
N SER A 17 -6.37 3.44 -6.71
CA SER A 17 -7.52 4.27 -7.08
C SER A 17 -8.73 3.45 -7.51
N GLU A 18 -8.50 2.34 -8.22
CA GLU A 18 -9.56 1.46 -8.73
C GLU A 18 -10.06 0.47 -7.67
N HIS A 19 -9.15 -0.13 -6.90
CA HIS A 19 -9.44 -1.27 -6.02
C HIS A 19 -9.35 -0.95 -4.53
N GLY A 20 -8.76 0.17 -4.14
CA GLY A 20 -8.49 0.49 -2.73
C GLY A 20 -9.72 0.55 -1.83
N ARG A 21 -10.88 0.94 -2.38
CA ARG A 21 -12.16 0.93 -1.63
C ARG A 21 -12.59 -0.48 -1.21
N SER A 22 -12.25 -1.50 -2.00
CA SER A 22 -12.56 -2.90 -1.66
C SER A 22 -11.69 -3.43 -0.53
N ALA A 23 -10.49 -2.87 -0.35
CA ALA A 23 -9.57 -3.24 0.72
C ALA A 23 -9.89 -2.55 2.06
N LEU A 24 -10.64 -1.44 2.04
CA LEU A 24 -10.96 -0.61 3.22
C LEU A 24 -11.43 -1.40 4.45
N PRO A 25 -12.44 -2.29 4.35
CA PRO A 25 -12.95 -2.97 5.55
C PRO A 25 -11.90 -3.89 6.17
N ALA A 26 -11.11 -4.58 5.34
CA ALA A 26 -10.07 -5.50 5.80
C ALA A 26 -8.90 -4.74 6.45
N LEU A 27 -8.48 -3.63 5.85
CA LEU A 27 -7.42 -2.76 6.42
C LEU A 27 -7.86 -2.10 7.75
N ALA A 28 -9.13 -1.69 7.85
CA ALA A 28 -9.65 -1.12 9.08
C ALA A 28 -9.86 -2.17 10.19
N ALA A 29 -10.03 -3.44 9.84
CA ALA A 29 -10.24 -4.53 10.80
C ALA A 29 -8.97 -4.96 11.54
N LEU A 30 -7.81 -4.42 11.17
CA LEU A 30 -6.51 -4.81 11.73
C LEU A 30 -6.33 -4.43 13.21
N SER A 31 -6.98 -3.36 13.65
CA SER A 31 -6.94 -2.99 15.06
C SER A 31 -7.93 -3.81 15.89
N LEU A 32 -7.48 -4.37 17.00
CA LEU A 32 -8.36 -5.05 17.96
C LEU A 32 -9.21 -4.07 18.76
N ASP A 33 -8.80 -2.80 18.84
CA ASP A 33 -9.54 -1.73 19.52
C ASP A 33 -10.58 -1.09 18.58
N GLU A 34 -11.84 -1.07 19.01
CA GLU A 34 -12.95 -0.56 18.19
C GLU A 34 -12.83 0.92 17.86
N LYS A 35 -12.37 1.74 18.81
CA LYS A 35 -12.20 3.18 18.62
C LYS A 35 -11.09 3.44 17.60
N VAL A 36 -10.00 2.69 17.68
CA VAL A 36 -8.89 2.77 16.71
C VAL A 36 -9.33 2.29 15.33
N ARG A 37 -10.14 1.21 15.24
CA ARG A 37 -10.71 0.76 13.94
C ARG A 37 -11.51 1.86 13.25
N VAL A 38 -12.37 2.59 13.98
CA VAL A 38 -13.16 3.69 13.42
C VAL A 38 -12.28 4.83 12.91
N GLN A 39 -11.22 5.16 13.65
CA GLN A 39 -10.24 6.18 13.26
C GLN A 39 -9.47 5.77 12.00
N ASN A 40 -8.97 4.53 11.97
CA ASN A 40 -8.25 3.97 10.83
C ASN A 40 -9.14 3.91 9.59
N PHE A 41 -10.40 3.49 9.74
CA PHE A 41 -11.37 3.49 8.63
C PHE A 41 -11.57 4.90 8.07
N ALA A 42 -11.75 5.91 8.93
CA ALA A 42 -11.95 7.29 8.48
C ALA A 42 -10.72 7.86 7.76
N ALA A 43 -9.51 7.56 8.27
CA ALA A 43 -8.26 7.95 7.65
C ALA A 43 -8.07 7.29 6.27
N LEU A 44 -8.23 5.96 6.20
CA LEU A 44 -8.11 5.21 4.95
C LEU A 44 -9.18 5.63 3.94
N LYS A 45 -10.41 5.90 4.38
CA LYS A 45 -11.48 6.43 3.51
C LYS A 45 -11.07 7.75 2.87
N THR A 46 -10.46 8.65 3.65
CA THR A 46 -9.94 9.92 3.12
C THR A 46 -8.88 9.69 2.04
N VAL A 47 -7.95 8.77 2.28
CA VAL A 47 -6.90 8.38 1.33
C VAL A 47 -7.53 7.89 0.03
N PHE A 48 -8.40 6.89 0.09
CA PHE A 48 -8.95 6.24 -1.11
C PHE A 48 -10.03 7.03 -1.85
N GLU A 49 -10.87 7.80 -1.16
CA GLU A 49 -12.00 8.50 -1.79
C GLU A 49 -11.71 9.96 -2.09
N GLN A 50 -11.02 10.68 -1.19
CA GLN A 50 -10.87 12.13 -1.30
C GLN A 50 -9.50 12.54 -1.84
N GLN A 51 -8.48 11.72 -1.64
CA GLN A 51 -7.09 12.04 -1.99
C GLN A 51 -6.52 11.14 -3.08
N ASN A 52 -7.37 10.38 -3.77
CA ASN A 52 -6.97 9.52 -4.88
C ASN A 52 -5.84 8.54 -4.51
N ALA A 53 -6.03 7.84 -3.39
CA ALA A 53 -5.06 6.96 -2.75
C ALA A 53 -3.75 7.65 -2.31
N ARG A 54 -3.71 8.98 -2.23
CA ARG A 54 -2.51 9.70 -1.80
C ARG A 54 -2.35 9.77 -0.27
N LEU A 55 -1.17 9.44 0.24
CA LEU A 55 -0.83 9.56 1.67
C LEU A 55 -0.05 10.83 1.96
N LEU A 56 -0.51 11.59 2.94
CA LEU A 56 0.13 12.78 3.49
C LEU A 56 0.75 12.46 4.86
N PRO A 57 1.75 13.24 5.32
CA PRO A 57 2.35 13.05 6.64
C PRO A 57 1.34 13.04 7.79
N ALA A 58 0.31 13.89 7.72
CA ALA A 58 -0.73 13.99 8.75
C ALA A 58 -1.60 12.72 8.85
N GLN A 59 -1.51 11.82 7.88
CA GLN A 59 -2.22 10.55 7.90
C GLN A 59 -1.34 9.42 8.43
N MET A 60 -0.06 9.63 8.73
CA MET A 60 0.79 8.56 9.29
C MET A 60 0.26 7.95 10.60
N ASP A 61 -0.57 8.69 11.34
CA ASP A 61 -1.14 8.24 12.61
C ASP A 61 -2.07 7.03 12.48
N PHE A 62 -2.52 6.64 11.29
CA PHE A 62 -3.37 5.44 11.14
C PHE A 62 -2.61 4.11 11.20
N GLY A 63 -1.28 4.11 11.39
CA GLY A 63 -0.51 2.89 11.63
C GLY A 63 0.02 2.20 10.37
N LEU A 64 0.83 2.89 9.57
CA LEU A 64 1.48 2.30 8.39
C LEU A 64 2.29 1.03 8.70
N THR A 65 2.98 1.01 9.86
CA THR A 65 3.67 -0.17 10.37
C THR A 65 2.71 -1.33 10.61
N GLU A 66 1.54 -1.07 11.20
CA GLU A 66 0.51 -2.11 11.44
C GLU A 66 -0.02 -2.69 10.13
N LEU A 67 -0.20 -1.84 9.10
CA LEU A 67 -0.56 -2.30 7.76
C LEU A 67 0.53 -3.21 7.16
N LEU A 68 1.79 -2.86 7.36
CA LEU A 68 2.91 -3.61 6.80
C LEU A 68 3.11 -4.94 7.55
N ASP A 69 2.95 -4.94 8.87
CA ASP A 69 2.92 -6.15 9.69
C ASP A 69 1.81 -7.09 9.21
N TYR A 70 0.59 -6.57 9.04
CA TYR A 70 -0.51 -7.34 8.48
C TYR A 70 -0.14 -7.96 7.11
N ALA A 71 0.45 -7.17 6.21
CA ALA A 71 0.87 -7.66 4.91
C ALA A 71 1.89 -8.81 5.04
N MET A 72 2.82 -8.74 5.98
CA MET A 72 3.83 -9.78 6.17
C MET A 72 3.26 -11.08 6.78
N PHE A 73 2.19 -10.99 7.58
CA PHE A 73 1.59 -12.14 8.27
C PHE A 73 0.46 -12.83 7.51
N GLU A 74 -0.37 -12.11 6.75
CA GLU A 74 -1.64 -12.66 6.24
C GLU A 74 -1.90 -12.48 4.71
N PRO A 75 -0.91 -12.73 3.82
CA PRO A 75 -1.08 -12.49 2.39
C PRO A 75 -2.15 -13.36 1.71
N HIS A 76 -2.45 -14.56 2.24
CA HIS A 76 -3.28 -15.56 1.58
C HIS A 76 -4.79 -15.43 1.87
N GLY A 77 -5.17 -14.78 2.97
CA GLY A 77 -6.58 -14.62 3.36
C GLY A 77 -7.26 -13.42 2.67
N CYS A 78 -6.50 -12.37 2.37
CA CYS A 78 -7.02 -11.10 1.86
C CYS A 78 -6.01 -10.44 0.89
N PRO A 79 -5.83 -10.98 -0.33
CA PRO A 79 -4.81 -10.50 -1.26
C PRO A 79 -4.99 -9.02 -1.68
N HIS A 80 -6.24 -8.53 -1.70
CA HIS A 80 -6.52 -7.11 -1.96
C HIS A 80 -6.04 -6.21 -0.81
N ALA A 81 -6.24 -6.63 0.43
CA ALA A 81 -5.80 -5.86 1.60
C ALA A 81 -4.29 -5.90 1.74
N TYR A 82 -3.66 -7.06 1.51
CA TYR A 82 -2.21 -7.18 1.38
C TYR A 82 -1.65 -6.20 0.35
N THR A 83 -2.18 -6.25 -0.88
CA THR A 83 -1.68 -5.43 -1.99
C THR A 83 -1.86 -3.94 -1.67
N ALA A 84 -3.01 -3.55 -1.15
CA ALA A 84 -3.26 -2.17 -0.74
C ALA A 84 -2.30 -1.69 0.37
N ALA A 85 -2.07 -2.50 1.41
CA ALA A 85 -1.17 -2.18 2.51
C ALA A 85 0.27 -1.95 2.05
N VAL A 86 0.78 -2.81 1.17
CA VAL A 86 2.15 -2.69 0.64
C VAL A 86 2.27 -1.47 -0.28
N LEU A 87 1.32 -1.25 -1.18
CA LEU A 87 1.34 -0.11 -2.10
C LEU A 87 1.27 1.22 -1.34
N LEU A 88 0.43 1.32 -0.30
CA LEU A 88 0.36 2.51 0.58
C LEU A 88 1.70 2.78 1.27
N ASN A 89 2.37 1.77 1.82
CA ASN A 89 3.66 1.93 2.48
C ASN A 89 4.77 2.34 1.49
N LEU A 90 4.82 1.72 0.31
CA LEU A 90 5.81 2.05 -0.74
C LEU A 90 5.61 3.49 -1.23
N GLN A 91 4.37 3.85 -1.50
CA GLN A 91 4.02 5.19 -1.91
C GLN A 91 4.46 6.24 -0.88
N TYR A 92 4.14 6.02 0.40
CA TYR A 92 4.56 6.93 1.46
C TYR A 92 6.09 7.07 1.50
N GLY A 93 6.81 5.95 1.42
CA GLY A 93 8.27 5.94 1.36
C GLY A 93 8.81 6.75 0.18
N ILE A 94 8.24 6.59 -1.02
CA ILE A 94 8.66 7.30 -2.24
C ILE A 94 8.40 8.80 -2.10
N GLU A 95 7.17 9.20 -1.72
CA GLU A 95 6.77 10.60 -1.61
C GLU A 95 7.63 11.36 -0.59
N HIS A 96 8.04 10.69 0.48
CA HIS A 96 8.82 11.29 1.56
C HIS A 96 10.30 10.92 1.54
N LYS A 97 10.77 10.21 0.50
CA LYS A 97 12.16 9.75 0.35
C LYS A 97 12.69 9.08 1.62
N ARG A 98 11.89 8.18 2.18
CA ARG A 98 12.15 7.54 3.47
C ARG A 98 12.46 6.06 3.28
N PRO A 99 13.74 5.65 3.39
CA PRO A 99 14.10 4.24 3.40
C PRO A 99 13.44 3.51 4.56
N SER A 100 13.05 2.26 4.35
CA SER A 100 12.45 1.41 5.37
C SER A 100 12.95 -0.02 5.27
N MET A 101 13.60 -0.50 6.34
CA MET A 101 14.03 -1.91 6.42
C MET A 101 12.82 -2.86 6.31
N ASP A 102 11.67 -2.48 6.85
CA ASP A 102 10.47 -3.30 6.78
C ASP A 102 9.97 -3.44 5.33
N LEU A 103 10.13 -2.40 4.51
CA LEU A 103 9.84 -2.47 3.08
C LEU A 103 10.82 -3.38 2.32
N VAL A 104 12.09 -3.41 2.72
CA VAL A 104 13.10 -4.35 2.19
C VAL A 104 12.68 -5.79 2.50
N LEU A 105 12.33 -6.07 3.76
CA LEU A 105 11.88 -7.39 4.19
C LEU A 105 10.57 -7.80 3.49
N CYS A 106 9.65 -6.85 3.32
CA CYS A 106 8.41 -7.05 2.58
C CYS A 106 8.68 -7.41 1.10
N ARG A 107 9.60 -6.71 0.43
CA ARG A 107 10.02 -7.02 -0.95
C ARG A 107 10.59 -8.43 -1.06
N ASP A 108 11.45 -8.82 -0.11
CA ASP A 108 12.11 -10.12 -0.12
C ASP A 108 11.09 -11.25 0.09
N ALA A 109 10.16 -11.06 1.05
CA ALA A 109 9.04 -11.98 1.26
C ALA A 109 8.11 -12.03 0.03
N TYR A 110 7.81 -10.88 -0.57
CA TYR A 110 6.99 -10.79 -1.78
C TYR A 110 7.59 -11.64 -2.91
N THR A 111 8.88 -11.43 -3.18
CA THR A 111 9.61 -12.11 -4.26
C THR A 111 9.74 -13.61 -4.01
N ALA A 112 10.04 -14.02 -2.77
CA ALA A 112 10.35 -15.40 -2.45
C ALA A 112 9.11 -16.31 -2.37
N ARG A 113 7.99 -15.82 -1.83
CA ARG A 113 6.84 -16.68 -1.49
C ARG A 113 5.45 -16.14 -1.84
N ILE A 114 5.25 -14.82 -1.90
CA ILE A 114 3.89 -14.26 -2.01
C ILE A 114 3.49 -14.04 -3.47
N ARG A 115 4.41 -13.52 -4.30
CA ARG A 115 4.14 -13.08 -5.67
C ARG A 115 3.35 -14.10 -6.48
N ALA A 116 3.80 -15.35 -6.50
CA ALA A 116 3.17 -16.42 -7.28
C ALA A 116 1.75 -16.80 -6.82
N THR A 117 1.34 -16.38 -5.62
CA THR A 117 0.01 -16.66 -5.06
C THR A 117 -1.01 -15.55 -5.34
N LEU A 118 -0.56 -14.39 -5.83
CA LEU A 118 -1.43 -13.26 -6.10
C LEU A 118 -2.01 -13.31 -7.52
N PRO A 119 -3.20 -12.74 -7.73
CA PRO A 119 -3.69 -12.40 -9.06
C PRO A 119 -2.70 -11.56 -9.89
N GLN A 120 -2.72 -11.73 -11.21
CA GLN A 120 -1.75 -11.13 -12.13
C GLN A 120 -1.74 -9.60 -12.11
N ASP A 121 -2.89 -8.97 -11.93
CA ASP A 121 -3.04 -7.52 -11.81
C ASP A 121 -2.32 -6.99 -10.56
N MET A 122 -2.47 -7.66 -9.42
CA MET A 122 -1.80 -7.32 -8.16
C MET A 122 -0.29 -7.54 -8.24
N GLN A 123 0.15 -8.63 -8.89
CA GLN A 123 1.57 -8.86 -9.16
C GLN A 123 2.16 -7.71 -9.98
N THR A 124 1.46 -7.29 -11.04
CA THR A 124 1.92 -6.21 -11.92
C THR A 124 2.02 -4.89 -11.16
N ALA A 125 1.03 -4.58 -10.31
CA ALA A 125 1.05 -3.38 -9.48
C ALA A 125 2.22 -3.38 -8.49
N LEU A 126 2.44 -4.50 -7.78
CA LEU A 126 3.51 -4.62 -6.78
C LEU A 126 4.91 -4.68 -7.41
N ASP A 127 5.07 -5.38 -8.53
CA ASP A 127 6.35 -5.44 -9.25
C ASP A 127 6.78 -4.04 -9.70
N GLY A 128 5.87 -3.29 -10.32
CA GLY A 128 6.12 -1.90 -10.72
C GLY A 128 6.38 -1.00 -9.50
N ALA A 129 5.70 -1.27 -8.39
CA ALA A 129 5.86 -0.51 -7.16
C ALA A 129 7.23 -0.67 -6.51
N PHE A 130 7.66 -1.91 -6.33
CA PHE A 130 8.97 -2.22 -5.76
C PHE A 130 10.09 -1.73 -6.69
N ALA A 131 9.94 -1.84 -8.00
CA ALA A 131 10.92 -1.30 -8.95
C ALA A 131 11.08 0.22 -8.80
N LEU A 132 9.97 0.98 -8.76
CA LEU A 132 10.04 2.44 -8.59
C LEU A 132 10.63 2.82 -7.22
N ALA A 133 10.25 2.12 -6.17
CA ALA A 133 10.78 2.34 -4.83
C ALA A 133 12.30 2.11 -4.77
N ALA A 134 12.83 1.11 -5.49
CA ALA A 134 14.27 0.90 -5.62
C ALA A 134 14.96 2.04 -6.40
N GLU A 135 14.37 2.54 -7.48
CA GLU A 135 14.88 3.70 -8.23
C GLU A 135 14.97 4.96 -7.36
N HIS A 136 14.04 5.10 -6.41
CA HIS A 136 14.01 6.19 -5.44
C HIS A 136 14.91 5.96 -4.20
N GLY A 137 15.59 4.82 -4.10
CA GLY A 137 16.53 4.51 -3.01
C GLY A 137 15.86 4.30 -1.66
N ILE A 138 14.61 3.84 -1.63
CA ILE A 138 13.86 3.59 -0.39
C ILE A 138 13.79 2.10 0.01
N LEU A 139 14.40 1.22 -0.80
CA LEU A 139 14.49 -0.25 -0.63
C LEU A 139 15.93 -0.77 -0.64
#